data_AF-A0AA50UCU6-F1
#
_entry.id   AF-A0AA50UCU6-F1
#
_cell.length_a   1.000
_cell.length_b   1.000
_cell.length_c   1.000
_cell.angle_alpha   90.00
_cell.angle_beta   90.00
_cell.angle_gamma   90.00
#
_symmetry.space_group_name_H-M   'P 1'
#
loop_
_entity.id
_entity.type
_entity.pdbx_description
1 polymer ?
#
loop_
_entity_poly.entity_id
_entity_poly.type
_entity_poly.pdbx_seq_one_letter_code
_entity_poly.pdbx_strand_id
1 'polypeptide(L)'
;KKRKHKKKDKSEDSKVDEDFVKHGGWWKVEKIEDLTGSISIEFGNGCYVAALDNGSFTIGAPHDEGDGPSPEEIYSAFPAGDNKVALKSGYGKYLG
;
A
#
# COMPACT_ATOMS: atom_id res chain seq x y z
N LYS A 1 -3.21 -38.47 -36.09
CA LYS A 1 -2.20 -37.44 -35.74
C LYS A 1 -2.87 -36.32 -34.94
N LYS A 2 -2.98 -36.46 -33.61
CA LYS A 2 -3.55 -35.43 -32.72
C LYS A 2 -2.41 -34.53 -32.23
N ARG A 3 -2.45 -33.24 -32.59
CA ARG A 3 -1.46 -32.23 -32.19
C ARG A 3 -1.60 -31.95 -30.70
N LYS A 4 -0.62 -32.38 -29.91
CA LYS A 4 -0.54 -32.13 -28.46
C LYS A 4 -0.04 -30.69 -28.28
N HIS A 5 -0.94 -29.81 -27.85
CA HIS A 5 -0.63 -28.40 -27.58
C HIS A 5 0.37 -28.35 -26.42
N LYS A 6 1.58 -27.89 -26.70
CA LYS A 6 2.63 -27.65 -25.71
C LYS A 6 2.19 -26.42 -24.90
N LYS A 7 1.63 -26.63 -23.71
CA LYS A 7 1.46 -25.54 -22.72
C LYS A 7 2.88 -25.06 -22.41
N LYS A 8 3.16 -23.85 -22.86
CA LYS A 8 4.39 -23.12 -22.57
C LYS A 8 4.13 -22.48 -21.20
N ASP A 9 4.53 -23.17 -20.14
CA ASP A 9 4.66 -22.58 -18.81
C ASP A 9 5.49 -21.30 -18.97
N LYS A 10 4.81 -20.15 -18.85
CA LYS A 10 5.47 -18.87 -18.61
C LYS A 10 5.89 -18.93 -17.15
N SER A 11 7.13 -19.37 -16.95
CA SER A 11 7.93 -19.02 -15.78
C SER A 11 8.05 -17.50 -15.74
N GLU A 12 7.10 -16.83 -15.07
CA GLU A 12 7.30 -15.46 -14.59
C GLU A 12 8.22 -15.57 -13.37
N ASP A 13 9.48 -15.28 -13.63
CA ASP A 13 10.54 -14.98 -12.67
C ASP A 13 9.98 -14.09 -11.56
N SER A 14 9.49 -14.72 -10.49
CA SER A 14 8.92 -14.02 -9.35
C SER A 14 10.09 -13.47 -8.54
N LYS A 15 10.73 -12.41 -9.03
CA LYS A 15 11.52 -11.53 -8.18
C LYS A 15 10.56 -11.04 -7.10
N VAL A 16 10.67 -11.66 -5.93
CA VAL A 16 10.00 -11.18 -4.73
C VAL A 16 10.38 -9.71 -4.60
N ASP A 17 9.40 -8.83 -4.65
CA ASP A 17 9.64 -7.40 -4.54
C ASP A 17 10.27 -7.13 -3.18
N GLU A 18 11.47 -6.55 -3.17
CA GLU A 18 12.19 -6.23 -1.93
C GLU A 18 11.35 -5.30 -1.05
N ASP A 19 10.56 -4.42 -1.67
CA ASP A 19 9.63 -3.49 -1.01
C ASP A 19 8.56 -4.28 -0.23
N PHE A 20 7.96 -5.28 -0.89
CA PHE A 20 6.97 -6.15 -0.28
C PHE A 20 7.50 -6.84 0.99
N VAL A 21 8.75 -7.30 0.96
CA VAL A 21 9.36 -7.95 2.11
C VAL A 21 9.73 -6.94 3.19
N LYS A 22 10.30 -5.79 2.82
CA LYS A 22 10.76 -4.75 3.75
C LYS A 22 9.64 -4.04 4.49
N HIS A 23 8.46 -3.95 3.89
CA HIS A 23 7.31 -3.25 4.48
C HIS A 23 6.22 -4.23 4.96
N GLY A 24 6.57 -5.47 5.30
CA GLY A 24 5.65 -6.41 5.94
C GLY A 24 4.43 -6.79 5.08
N GLY A 25 4.62 -6.91 3.77
CA GLY A 25 3.58 -7.23 2.79
C GLY A 25 2.91 -6.01 2.16
N TRP A 26 3.45 -4.80 2.40
CA TRP A 26 3.06 -3.57 1.72
C TRP A 26 4.03 -3.25 0.60
N TRP A 27 3.54 -2.65 -0.47
CA TRP A 27 4.37 -2.28 -1.61
C TRP A 27 3.98 -0.90 -2.13
N LYS A 28 4.95 -0.20 -2.69
CA LYS A 28 4.73 1.08 -3.35
C LYS A 28 3.82 0.93 -4.56
N VAL A 29 2.96 1.91 -4.75
CA VAL A 29 2.04 1.98 -5.90
C VAL A 29 2.53 3.07 -6.86
N GLU A 30 2.65 2.73 -8.15
CA GLU A 30 3.13 3.68 -9.18
C GLU A 30 1.98 4.47 -9.85
N LYS A 31 0.78 3.90 -9.88
CA LYS A 31 -0.39 4.49 -10.56
C LYS A 31 -1.48 4.79 -9.55
N ILE A 32 -2.09 5.95 -9.69
CA ILE A 32 -3.22 6.36 -8.85
C ILE A 32 -4.47 5.48 -9.01
N GLU A 33 -4.60 4.80 -10.15
CA GLU A 33 -5.68 3.82 -10.40
C GLU A 33 -5.60 2.62 -9.46
N ASP A 34 -4.38 2.26 -9.04
CA ASP A 34 -4.12 1.16 -8.12
C ASP A 34 -4.23 1.60 -6.65
N LEU A 35 -4.39 2.91 -6.39
CA LEU A 35 -4.47 3.53 -5.07
C LEU A 35 -5.91 3.41 -4.53
N THR A 36 -6.33 2.17 -4.27
CA THR A 36 -7.69 1.82 -3.82
C THR A 36 -7.63 0.81 -2.66
N GLY A 37 -8.57 0.93 -1.71
CA GLY A 37 -8.60 0.04 -0.54
C GLY A 37 -7.68 0.52 0.57
N SER A 38 -6.95 -0.39 1.22
CA SER A 38 -6.06 -0.04 2.33
C SER A 38 -4.73 0.50 1.80
N ILE A 39 -4.37 1.71 2.21
CA ILE A 39 -3.10 2.35 1.86
C ILE A 39 -2.39 2.85 3.12
N SER A 40 -1.08 3.02 3.04
CA SER A 40 -0.30 3.79 4.02
C SER A 40 0.48 4.88 3.30
N ILE A 41 0.96 5.87 4.06
CA ILE A 41 1.82 6.95 3.54
C ILE A 41 3.12 6.89 4.32
N GLU A 42 4.24 6.68 3.63
CA GLU A 42 5.58 6.65 4.22
C GLU A 42 6.37 7.91 3.83
N PHE A 43 7.09 8.50 4.78
CA PHE A 43 8.02 9.62 4.55
C PHE A 43 9.49 9.18 4.40
N GLY A 44 9.74 7.87 4.41
CA GLY A 44 11.05 7.23 4.31
C GLY A 44 11.55 6.67 5.64
N ASN A 45 12.53 5.75 5.57
CA ASN A 45 13.11 5.04 6.71
C ASN A 45 12.09 4.28 7.58
N GLY A 46 10.99 3.79 6.98
CA GLY A 46 9.95 3.06 7.72
C GLY A 46 9.09 3.98 8.60
N CYS A 47 9.11 5.30 8.40
CA CYS A 47 8.26 6.22 9.15
C CYS A 47 6.95 6.47 8.39
N TYR A 48 5.82 6.01 8.93
CA TYR A 48 4.50 6.20 8.31
C TYR A 48 3.72 7.35 8.94
N VAL A 49 2.67 7.83 8.26
CA VAL A 49 1.79 8.87 8.80
C VAL A 49 0.71 8.25 9.66
N ALA A 50 0.73 8.49 10.96
CA ALA A 50 -0.30 8.09 11.90
C ALA A 50 -1.39 9.17 12.04
N ALA A 51 -2.64 8.75 12.06
CA ALA A 51 -3.77 9.60 12.40
C ALA A 51 -3.97 9.63 13.93
N LEU A 52 -4.28 10.80 14.48
CA LEU A 52 -4.60 10.98 15.90
C LEU A 52 -6.12 11.19 16.09
N ASP A 53 -6.63 10.85 17.27
CA ASP A 53 -8.06 10.96 17.63
C ASP A 53 -8.58 12.40 17.53
N ASN A 54 -7.70 13.37 17.81
CA ASN A 54 -7.99 14.80 17.73
C ASN A 54 -8.13 15.32 16.28
N GLY A 55 -7.92 14.47 15.27
CA GLY A 55 -7.99 14.83 13.84
C GLY A 55 -6.73 15.48 13.27
N SER A 56 -5.63 15.47 14.03
CA SER A 56 -4.29 15.80 13.52
C SER A 56 -3.55 14.55 13.07
N PHE A 57 -2.43 14.74 12.39
CA PHE A 57 -1.58 13.67 11.89
C PHE A 57 -0.16 13.86 12.40
N THR A 58 0.51 12.76 12.69
CA THR A 58 1.92 12.74 13.06
C THR A 58 2.67 11.74 12.20
N ILE A 59 3.98 11.87 12.12
CA ILE A 59 4.83 10.82 11.58
C ILE A 59 5.14 9.87 12.74
N GLY A 60 4.88 8.58 12.54
CA GLY A 60 5.16 7.50 13.47
C GLY A 60 6.65 7.30 13.69
N ALA A 61 6.99 6.44 14.66
CA ALA A 61 8.36 6.01 14.85
C ALA A 61 8.84 5.20 13.62
N PRO A 62 10.14 5.17 13.33
CA PRO A 62 10.66 4.29 12.29
C PRO A 62 10.36 2.82 12.63
N HIS A 63 9.73 2.13 11.69
CA HIS A 63 9.48 0.69 11.75
C HIS A 63 10.74 -0.10 11.39
N ASP A 64 10.85 -1.30 11.96
CA ASP A 64 11.91 -2.25 11.61
C ASP A 64 11.71 -2.84 10.21
N GLU A 65 12.78 -3.33 9.60
CA GLU A 65 12.71 -3.99 8.29
C GLU A 65 11.86 -5.27 8.37
N GLY A 66 10.80 -5.32 7.56
CA GLY A 66 9.82 -6.39 7.57
C GLY A 66 8.55 -6.07 8.35
N ASP A 67 8.50 -4.94 9.06
CA ASP A 67 7.33 -4.50 9.79
C ASP A 67 6.44 -3.59 8.93
N GLY A 68 5.14 -3.85 8.98
CA GLY A 68 4.15 -3.09 8.23
C GLY A 68 3.63 -1.88 9.00
N PRO A 69 2.88 -0.98 8.34
CA PRO A 69 2.21 0.13 9.00
C PRO A 69 1.26 -0.35 10.10
N SER A 70 1.23 0.40 11.19
CA SER A 70 0.30 0.23 12.30
C SER A 70 -1.15 0.52 11.89
N PRO A 71 -2.16 0.02 12.60
CA PRO A 71 -3.56 0.28 12.28
C PRO A 71 -3.94 1.78 12.21
N GLU A 72 -3.25 2.61 12.99
CA GLU A 72 -3.40 4.08 12.99
C GLU A 72 -2.75 4.78 11.79
N GLU A 73 -1.87 4.07 11.07
CA GLU A 73 -1.12 4.53 9.90
C GLU A 73 -1.75 4.02 8.59
N ILE A 74 -2.82 3.22 8.69
CA ILE A 74 -3.57 2.70 7.56
C ILE A 74 -4.78 3.59 7.26
N TYR A 75 -4.92 3.95 5.99
CA TYR A 75 -6.01 4.74 5.44
C TYR A 75 -6.81 3.90 4.45
N SER A 76 -8.08 4.25 4.28
CA SER A 76 -8.91 3.74 3.19
C SER A 76 -8.94 4.75 2.05
N ALA A 77 -8.43 4.35 0.90
CA ALA A 77 -8.43 5.09 -0.35
C ALA A 77 -9.65 4.74 -1.20
N PHE A 78 -10.36 5.76 -1.67
CA PHE A 78 -11.49 5.63 -2.58
C PHE A 78 -11.25 6.48 -3.82
N PRO A 79 -11.42 5.92 -5.04
CA PRO A 79 -11.32 6.71 -6.25
C PRO A 79 -12.41 7.79 -6.26
N ALA A 80 -12.00 9.05 -6.43
CA ALA A 80 -12.88 10.21 -6.40
C ALA A 80 -13.14 10.79 -7.82
N GLY A 81 -12.70 10.08 -8.87
CA GLY A 81 -12.74 10.55 -10.25
C GLY A 81 -11.57 11.48 -10.61
N ASP A 82 -11.37 11.76 -11.90
CA ASP A 82 -10.39 12.74 -12.41
C ASP A 82 -8.99 12.67 -11.78
N ASN A 83 -8.42 11.46 -11.65
CA ASN A 83 -7.08 11.29 -11.07
C ASN A 83 -6.99 11.82 -9.62
N LYS A 84 -8.09 11.73 -8.87
CA LYS A 84 -8.19 12.09 -7.46
C LYS A 84 -8.58 10.87 -6.64
N VAL A 85 -8.09 10.84 -5.40
CA VAL A 85 -8.42 9.81 -4.43
C VAL A 85 -8.82 10.49 -3.14
N ALA A 86 -9.90 10.01 -2.54
CA ALA A 86 -10.31 10.40 -1.21
C ALA A 86 -9.69 9.44 -0.20
N LEU A 87 -8.96 9.98 0.78
CA LEU A 87 -8.35 9.20 1.85
C LEU A 87 -9.18 9.34 3.12
N LYS A 88 -9.49 8.21 3.74
CA LYS A 88 -10.21 8.13 5.00
C LYS A 88 -9.30 7.50 6.05
N SER A 89 -9.08 8.20 7.15
CA SER A 89 -8.36 7.68 8.32
C SER A 89 -9.10 6.53 9.00
N GLY A 90 -8.38 5.71 9.78
CA GLY A 90 -8.97 4.68 10.64
C GLY A 90 -10.02 5.20 11.63
N TYR A 91 -9.99 6.50 11.95
CA TYR A 91 -10.97 7.19 12.81
C TYR A 91 -12.26 7.60 12.09
N GLY A 92 -12.40 7.27 10.81
CA GLY A 92 -13.61 7.54 10.05
C GLY A 92 -13.71 8.94 9.44
N LYS A 93 -12.66 9.77 9.59
CA LYS A 93 -12.59 11.12 9.02
C LYS A 93 -11.81 11.13 7.70
N TYR A 94 -12.24 11.96 6.76
CA TYR A 94 -11.51 12.19 5.51
C TYR A 94 -10.35 13.14 5.72
N LEU A 95 -9.27 12.90 4.98
CA LEU A 95 -8.15 13.83 4.84
C LEU A 95 -8.58 14.96 3.89
N GLY A 96 -8.54 16.21 4.35
CA GLY A 96 -9.04 17.37 3.62
C GLY A 96 -8.36 18.66 4.03
#